data_AF-A0AA86PA47-F1
#
_entry.id   AF-A0AA86PA47-F1
#
_cell.length_a   1.000
_cell.length_b   1.000
_cell.length_c   1.000
_cell.angle_alpha   90.00
_cell.angle_beta   90.00
_cell.angle_gamma   90.00
#
_symmetry.space_group_name_H-M   'P 1'
#
loop_
_entity.id
_entity.type
_entity.pdbx_description
1 polymer ?
#
loop_
_entity_poly.entity_id
_entity_poly.type
_entity_poly.pdbx_seq_one_letter_code
_entity_poly.pdbx_strand_id
1 'polypeptide(L)'
;MIDLAVGDVLEVLQNAANGWSKGRNTRTNASGWFPFAMTQEIPKPGAAAKAEESSEYYESESEEEAKPTPKQATAVQKQPVAAVAPSPKVVQKPQGAVSDLVPNAAGMWQIKQLVKEIDNIQKLYIDINQQIDQFKQTITPVVNLKLAKSAETDKLIAENDKLKAKILELDLKLMQQRANTEAAQLKTTKTANQLKLLDQENQNLQKFEADKKQLAQQCNEKILEKDKTFKQLQLIFANTGLCGEVDWRPAAAESANNRQENKKIISDEVQKLTSNYAVGDFAVKKRKSAKNRQSLQVRLEQVRSLFG
;
A
#
# COMPACT_ATOMS: atom_id res chain seq x y z
N MET A 1 21.96 19.24 -10.47
CA MET A 1 21.49 20.16 -9.41
C MET A 1 20.78 21.29 -10.12
N ILE A 2 19.62 21.75 -9.64
CA ILE A 2 18.87 22.82 -10.31
C ILE A 2 19.34 24.17 -9.76
N ASP A 3 19.71 25.10 -10.64
CA ASP A 3 20.05 26.47 -10.24
C ASP A 3 18.77 27.26 -10.02
N LEU A 4 18.54 27.69 -8.77
CA LEU A 4 17.35 28.41 -8.34
C LEU A 4 17.72 29.78 -7.83
N ALA A 5 16.98 30.80 -8.26
CA ALA A 5 17.06 32.15 -7.72
C ALA A 5 15.81 32.47 -6.87
N VAL A 6 15.96 33.41 -5.93
CA VAL A 6 14.83 33.89 -5.12
C VAL A 6 13.76 34.48 -6.05
N GLY A 7 12.52 33.98 -5.92
CA GLY A 7 11.38 34.36 -6.75
C GLY A 7 11.08 33.42 -7.91
N ASP A 8 11.90 32.39 -8.16
CA ASP A 8 11.57 31.34 -9.12
C ASP A 8 10.33 30.54 -8.67
N VAL A 9 9.44 30.23 -9.63
CA VAL A 9 8.24 29.41 -9.40
C VAL A 9 8.51 27.98 -9.84
N LEU A 10 8.22 27.03 -8.96
CA LEU A 10 8.47 25.61 -9.18
C LEU A 10 7.16 24.84 -9.24
N GLU A 11 7.04 23.96 -10.23
CA GLU A 11 6.03 22.92 -10.24
C GLU A 11 6.58 21.70 -9.48
N VAL A 12 5.94 21.36 -8.37
CA VAL A 12 6.31 20.19 -7.55
C VAL A 12 5.80 18.93 -8.23
N LEU A 13 6.72 18.05 -8.64
CA LEU A 13 6.41 16.79 -9.30
C LEU A 13 6.33 15.62 -8.31
N GLN A 14 7.20 15.62 -7.30
CA GLN A 14 7.28 14.54 -6.31
C GLN A 14 7.79 15.08 -4.96
N ASN A 15 7.19 14.62 -3.86
CA ASN A 15 7.66 14.90 -2.50
C ASN A 15 8.28 13.63 -1.89
N ALA A 16 9.47 13.76 -1.32
CA ALA A 16 10.12 12.71 -0.56
C ALA A 16 9.94 12.93 0.96
N ALA A 17 9.88 11.84 1.72
CA ALA A 17 9.66 11.89 3.17
C ALA A 17 10.79 12.54 3.98
N ASN A 18 11.95 12.79 3.35
CA ASN A 18 13.11 13.43 3.98
C ASN A 18 13.11 14.97 3.87
N GLY A 19 11.98 15.58 3.45
CA GLY A 19 11.85 17.03 3.30
C GLY A 19 12.43 17.59 2.00
N TRP A 20 12.76 16.73 1.04
CA TRP A 20 13.15 17.13 -0.32
C TRP A 20 11.98 16.97 -1.29
N SER A 21 11.90 17.87 -2.26
CA SER A 21 10.93 17.83 -3.34
C SER A 21 11.65 17.85 -4.68
N LYS A 22 11.17 17.04 -5.62
CA LYS A 22 11.57 17.11 -7.02
C LYS A 22 10.58 18.02 -7.73
N GLY A 23 11.07 19.01 -8.45
CA GLY A 23 10.21 19.88 -9.25
C GLY A 23 10.90 20.43 -10.47
N ARG A 24 10.13 21.20 -11.24
CA ARG A 24 10.53 21.80 -12.51
C ARG A 24 10.39 23.32 -12.40
N ASN A 25 11.45 24.05 -12.75
CA ASN A 25 11.40 25.51 -12.79
C ASN A 25 10.60 25.94 -14.03
N THR A 26 9.55 26.73 -13.82
CA THR A 26 8.64 27.14 -14.90
C THR A 26 9.29 28.09 -15.90
N ARG A 27 10.31 28.84 -15.48
CA ARG A 27 11.07 29.78 -16.34
C ARG A 27 12.11 29.06 -17.19
N THR A 28 12.88 28.15 -16.60
CA THR A 28 14.03 27.50 -17.29
C THR A 28 13.73 26.10 -17.81
N ASN A 29 12.60 25.50 -17.41
CA ASN A 29 12.25 24.10 -17.63
C ASN A 29 13.25 23.06 -17.08
N ALA A 30 14.27 23.48 -16.34
CA ALA A 30 15.17 22.57 -15.65
C ALA A 30 14.43 21.84 -14.53
N SER A 31 14.77 20.56 -14.30
CA SER A 31 14.20 19.76 -13.22
C SER A 31 15.29 19.29 -12.25
N GLY A 32 14.93 19.18 -10.97
CA GLY A 32 15.87 18.77 -9.94
C GLY A 32 15.24 18.68 -8.56
N TRP A 33 16.05 18.21 -7.61
CA TRP A 33 15.68 18.12 -6.20
C TRP A 33 16.06 19.41 -5.47
N PHE A 34 15.15 19.91 -4.63
CA PHE A 34 15.36 21.06 -3.75
C PHE A 34 14.74 20.81 -2.37
N PRO A 35 15.20 21.49 -1.31
CA PRO A 35 14.60 21.38 0.03
C PRO A 35 13.24 22.06 0.07
N PHE A 36 12.20 21.37 0.51
CA PHE A 36 10.83 21.91 0.59
C PHE A 36 10.74 23.14 1.50
N ALA A 37 11.56 23.18 2.56
CA ALA A 37 11.61 24.29 3.51
C ALA A 37 12.04 25.63 2.90
N MET A 38 12.61 25.64 1.69
CA MET A 38 12.99 26.87 0.98
C MET A 38 11.90 27.36 0.01
N THR A 39 10.74 26.71 -0.03
CA THR A 39 9.64 27.08 -0.91
C THR A 39 8.40 27.50 -0.12
N GLN A 40 7.65 28.45 -0.67
CA GLN A 40 6.35 28.87 -0.15
C GLN A 40 5.27 28.42 -1.12
N GLU A 41 4.23 27.76 -0.62
CA GLU A 41 3.10 27.36 -1.46
C GLU A 41 2.37 28.60 -1.97
N ILE A 42 2.32 28.73 -3.30
CA ILE A 42 1.52 29.75 -3.97
C ILE A 42 0.16 29.10 -4.27
N PRO A 43 -0.94 29.54 -3.63
CA PRO A 43 -2.26 29.00 -3.91
C PRO A 43 -2.59 29.22 -5.39
N LYS A 44 -2.85 28.12 -6.11
CA LYS A 44 -3.16 28.15 -7.55
C LYS A 44 -4.39 29.03 -7.77
N PRO A 45 -4.28 30.20 -8.44
CA PRO A 45 -5.44 31.05 -8.71
C PRO A 45 -6.35 30.29 -9.68
N GLY A 46 -7.46 29.76 -9.18
CA GLY A 46 -8.47 29.03 -9.97
C GLY A 46 -8.88 27.64 -9.45
N ALA A 47 -8.28 27.10 -8.38
CA ALA A 47 -8.64 25.77 -7.87
C ALA A 47 -9.89 25.73 -6.97
N ALA A 48 -10.52 26.88 -6.67
CA ALA A 48 -11.62 26.96 -5.70
C ALA A 48 -13.03 26.67 -6.26
N ALA A 49 -13.19 26.21 -7.51
CA ALA A 49 -14.54 26.11 -8.12
C ALA A 49 -14.90 24.79 -8.82
N LYS A 50 -14.03 23.76 -8.84
CA LYS A 50 -14.37 22.46 -9.44
C LYS A 50 -13.69 21.32 -8.68
N ALA A 51 -14.23 20.99 -7.52
CA ALA A 51 -13.85 19.81 -6.75
C ALA A 51 -15.11 19.00 -6.42
N GLU A 52 -15.77 18.47 -7.45
CA GLU A 52 -16.70 17.34 -7.37
C GLU A 52 -16.88 16.82 -8.81
N GLU A 53 -16.85 15.51 -9.01
CA GLU A 53 -16.90 14.80 -10.31
C GLU A 53 -15.70 14.92 -11.25
N SER A 54 -14.67 14.10 -11.02
CA SER A 54 -14.14 13.16 -12.03
C SER A 54 -12.82 12.54 -11.55
N SER A 55 -12.89 11.50 -10.72
CA SER A 55 -11.79 10.53 -10.63
C SER A 55 -12.11 9.37 -11.56
N GLU A 56 -12.03 9.64 -12.86
CA GLU A 56 -12.07 8.61 -13.87
C GLU A 56 -10.68 7.98 -13.96
N TYR A 57 -10.71 6.69 -13.71
CA TYR A 57 -9.62 5.75 -13.53
C TYR A 57 -8.83 5.59 -14.84
N TYR A 58 -7.68 6.27 -14.95
CA TYR A 58 -6.68 5.97 -15.98
C TYR A 58 -5.78 4.85 -15.46
N GLU A 59 -6.11 3.61 -15.81
CA GLU A 59 -5.22 2.46 -15.68
C GLU A 59 -4.27 2.47 -16.88
N SER A 60 -3.15 3.16 -16.71
CA SER A 60 -2.05 3.15 -17.68
C SER A 60 -1.21 1.89 -17.42
N GLU A 61 -1.46 0.83 -18.20
CA GLU A 61 -0.51 -0.25 -18.40
C GLU A 61 0.72 0.31 -19.13
N SER A 62 1.71 0.74 -18.36
CA SER A 62 3.05 0.99 -18.87
C SER A 62 3.80 -0.34 -18.96
N GLU A 63 4.09 -0.70 -20.20
CA GLU A 63 5.15 -1.60 -20.61
C GLU A 63 6.52 -1.21 -19.98
N GLU A 64 7.44 -2.17 -20.04
CA GLU A 64 8.89 -2.03 -19.88
C GLU A 64 9.47 -1.97 -18.45
N GLU A 65 10.18 -3.03 -18.04
CA GLU A 65 11.65 -3.03 -18.13
C GLU A 65 12.31 -4.33 -17.62
N ALA A 66 13.17 -4.87 -18.49
CA ALA A 66 14.46 -5.51 -18.25
C ALA A 66 14.68 -6.45 -17.05
N LYS A 67 14.79 -7.75 -17.37
CA LYS A 67 15.54 -8.74 -16.58
C LYS A 67 16.99 -8.29 -16.35
N PRO A 68 17.50 -8.28 -15.10
CA PRO A 68 18.93 -8.12 -14.87
C PRO A 68 19.69 -9.43 -15.16
N THR A 69 20.70 -9.30 -16.00
CA THR A 69 21.73 -10.28 -16.36
C THR A 69 22.49 -10.76 -15.11
N PRO A 70 22.88 -12.05 -15.01
CA PRO A 70 23.67 -12.54 -13.88
C PRO A 70 25.10 -11.98 -13.96
N LYS A 71 25.51 -11.21 -12.95
CA LYS A 71 26.91 -10.80 -12.79
C LYS A 71 27.77 -12.02 -12.50
N GLN A 72 28.82 -12.12 -13.30
CA GLN A 72 29.86 -13.14 -13.31
C GLN A 72 30.47 -13.34 -11.93
N ALA A 73 30.57 -14.61 -11.54
CA ALA A 73 31.41 -15.05 -10.44
C ALA A 73 32.86 -14.68 -10.73
N THR A 74 33.42 -13.77 -9.94
CA THR A 74 34.85 -13.49 -9.92
C THR A 74 35.55 -14.68 -9.29
N ALA A 75 36.15 -15.52 -10.13
CA ALA A 75 37.00 -16.61 -9.70
C ALA A 75 38.23 -16.03 -8.99
N VAL A 76 38.33 -16.29 -7.68
CA VAL A 76 39.52 -16.02 -6.88
C VAL A 76 40.66 -16.88 -7.43
N GLN A 77 41.58 -16.25 -8.16
CA GLN A 77 42.86 -16.85 -8.52
C GLN A 77 43.62 -17.16 -7.23
N LYS A 78 43.71 -18.46 -6.89
CA LYS A 78 44.70 -18.98 -5.96
C LYS A 78 46.08 -18.76 -6.58
N GLN A 79 46.84 -17.80 -6.06
CA GLN A 79 48.28 -17.78 -6.28
C GLN A 79 48.89 -19.01 -5.59
N PRO A 80 49.64 -19.87 -6.31
CA PRO A 80 50.50 -20.84 -5.66
C PRO A 80 51.64 -20.08 -4.97
N VAL A 81 51.70 -20.21 -3.65
CA VAL A 81 52.85 -19.76 -2.85
C VAL A 81 54.05 -20.58 -3.31
N ALA A 82 54.98 -19.94 -4.00
CA ALA A 82 56.26 -20.51 -4.38
C ALA A 82 57.01 -20.92 -3.10
N ALA A 83 57.02 -22.21 -2.82
CA ALA A 83 57.85 -22.81 -1.80
C ALA A 83 59.27 -23.01 -2.34
N VAL A 84 60.21 -23.01 -1.40
CA VAL A 84 61.61 -23.45 -1.52
C VAL A 84 62.59 -22.36 -1.95
N ALA A 85 62.98 -21.53 -0.98
CA ALA A 85 64.32 -20.95 -0.97
C ALA A 85 65.36 -22.09 -0.87
N PRO A 86 66.40 -22.11 -1.71
CA PRO A 86 67.44 -23.12 -1.65
C PRO A 86 68.27 -22.97 -0.37
N SER A 87 68.38 -24.06 0.40
CA SER A 87 69.31 -24.18 1.51
C SER A 87 70.73 -23.78 1.09
N PRO A 88 71.46 -22.97 1.86
CA PRO A 88 72.85 -22.66 1.55
C PRO A 88 73.66 -23.97 1.60
N LYS A 89 74.26 -24.32 0.46
CA LYS A 89 75.24 -25.41 0.37
C LYS A 89 76.34 -25.14 1.38
N VAL A 90 76.48 -26.05 2.35
CA VAL A 90 77.64 -26.14 3.24
C VAL A 90 78.86 -26.37 2.36
N VAL A 91 79.65 -25.31 2.15
CA VAL A 91 80.96 -25.39 1.50
C VAL A 91 81.87 -26.18 2.42
N GLN A 92 82.31 -27.34 1.91
CA GLN A 92 83.27 -28.21 2.58
C GLN A 92 84.61 -27.46 2.77
N LYS A 93 85.11 -27.55 4.00
CA LYS A 93 86.38 -26.99 4.48
C LYS A 93 87.55 -27.74 3.84
N PRO A 94 88.44 -27.11 3.06
CA PRO A 94 89.69 -27.76 2.66
C PRO A 94 90.61 -27.87 3.88
N GLN A 95 90.88 -29.12 4.30
CA GLN A 95 91.98 -29.45 5.19
C GLN A 95 93.28 -29.38 4.38
N GLY A 96 93.88 -28.20 4.33
CA GLY A 96 95.24 -27.97 3.81
C GLY A 96 96.09 -27.40 4.94
N ALA A 97 97.17 -28.11 5.27
CA ALA A 97 98.13 -27.75 6.30
C ALA A 97 98.74 -26.37 6.05
N VAL A 98 98.61 -25.48 7.02
CA VAL A 98 99.38 -24.22 7.09
C VAL A 98 100.17 -24.27 8.40
N SER A 99 101.26 -25.03 8.38
CA SER A 99 102.33 -24.87 9.35
C SER A 99 103.31 -23.85 8.77
N ASP A 100 103.73 -22.91 9.62
CA ASP A 100 104.84 -21.97 9.41
C ASP A 100 104.55 -20.70 8.59
N LEU A 101 103.68 -19.85 9.13
CA LEU A 101 103.70 -18.40 8.87
C LEU A 101 103.82 -17.67 10.21
N VAL A 102 105.05 -17.41 10.64
CA VAL A 102 105.33 -16.47 11.74
C VAL A 102 104.95 -15.06 11.24
N PRO A 103 104.04 -14.34 11.90
CA PRO A 103 103.60 -13.04 11.45
C PRO A 103 104.75 -12.02 11.52
N ASN A 104 105.20 -11.56 10.36
CA ASN A 104 105.99 -10.33 10.24
C ASN A 104 105.20 -9.17 10.88
N ALA A 105 105.87 -8.23 11.56
CA ALA A 105 105.25 -7.12 12.31
C ALA A 105 104.21 -6.32 11.50
N ALA A 106 104.34 -6.27 10.17
CA ALA A 106 103.35 -5.68 9.26
C ALA A 106 101.98 -6.41 9.27
N GLY A 107 101.94 -7.73 9.42
CA GLY A 107 100.71 -8.52 9.48
C GLY A 107 99.94 -8.35 10.79
N MET A 108 100.65 -8.11 11.90
CA MET A 108 100.01 -7.88 13.20
C MET A 108 99.20 -6.58 13.22
N TRP A 109 99.65 -5.55 12.49
CA TRP A 109 98.90 -4.29 12.36
C TRP A 109 97.59 -4.48 11.58
N GLN A 110 97.62 -5.23 10.48
CA GLN A 110 96.40 -5.56 9.70
C GLN A 110 95.40 -6.37 10.53
N ILE A 111 95.88 -7.34 11.32
CA ILE A 111 95.01 -8.12 12.23
C ILE A 111 94.33 -7.20 13.25
N LYS A 112 95.03 -6.22 13.84
CA LYS A 112 94.44 -5.27 14.79
C LYS A 112 93.35 -4.39 14.16
N GLN A 113 93.53 -3.97 12.90
CA GLN A 113 92.49 -3.22 12.18
C GLN A 113 91.26 -4.09 11.92
N LEU A 114 91.45 -5.32 11.44
CA LEU A 114 90.36 -6.27 11.20
C LEU A 114 89.57 -6.59 12.48
N VAL A 115 90.25 -6.77 13.61
CA VAL A 115 89.57 -6.99 14.90
C VAL A 115 88.70 -5.79 15.27
N LYS A 116 89.22 -4.57 15.12
CA LYS A 116 88.45 -3.35 15.38
C LYS A 116 87.24 -3.22 14.44
N GLU A 117 87.38 -3.61 13.17
CA GLU A 117 86.28 -3.65 12.21
C GLU A 117 85.23 -4.69 12.60
N ILE A 118 85.64 -5.88 13.03
CA ILE A 118 84.74 -6.94 13.53
C ILE A 118 83.96 -6.44 14.75
N ASP A 119 84.62 -5.81 15.71
CA ASP A 119 83.96 -5.27 16.91
C ASP A 119 82.92 -4.19 16.54
N ASN A 120 83.27 -3.31 15.60
CA ASN A 120 82.35 -2.30 15.08
C ASN A 120 81.12 -2.93 14.40
N ILE A 121 81.32 -3.98 13.59
CA ILE A 121 80.24 -4.72 12.93
C ILE A 121 79.34 -5.41 13.97
N GLN A 122 79.93 -6.03 14.98
CA GLN A 122 79.17 -6.67 16.06
C GLN A 122 78.32 -5.65 16.83
N LYS A 123 78.87 -4.48 17.13
CA LYS A 123 78.12 -3.39 17.76
C LYS A 123 76.95 -2.91 16.88
N LEU A 124 77.20 -2.67 15.59
CA LEU A 124 76.15 -2.30 14.64
C LEU A 124 75.06 -3.38 14.54
N TYR A 125 75.43 -4.66 14.55
CA TYR A 125 74.47 -5.77 14.53
C TYR A 125 73.58 -5.77 15.78
N ILE A 126 74.16 -5.54 16.97
CA ILE A 126 73.40 -5.43 18.22
C ILE A 126 72.43 -4.24 18.16
N ASP A 127 72.92 -3.07 17.74
CA ASP A 127 72.12 -1.84 17.64
C ASP A 127 70.95 -2.02 16.65
N ILE A 128 71.19 -2.65 15.48
CA ILE A 128 70.16 -2.95 14.48
C ILE A 128 69.11 -3.91 15.06
N ASN A 129 69.51 -4.98 15.75
CA ASN A 129 68.55 -5.90 16.34
C ASN A 129 67.73 -5.23 17.45
N GLN A 130 68.34 -4.38 18.26
CA GLN A 130 67.62 -3.60 19.26
C GLN A 130 66.60 -2.67 18.62
N GLN A 131 66.95 -1.98 17.52
CA GLN A 131 66.01 -1.17 16.75
C GLN A 131 64.87 -2.01 16.17
N ILE A 132 65.18 -3.18 15.60
CA ILE A 132 64.17 -4.12 15.07
C ILE A 132 63.18 -4.52 16.18
N ASP A 133 63.66 -4.82 17.38
CA ASP A 133 62.79 -5.21 18.48
C ASP A 133 61.96 -4.04 19.02
N GLN A 134 62.51 -2.82 19.05
CA GLN A 134 61.74 -1.60 19.33
C GLN A 134 60.65 -1.36 18.27
N PHE A 135 60.95 -1.56 16.99
CA PHE A 135 59.97 -1.48 15.92
C PHE A 135 58.87 -2.53 16.06
N LYS A 136 59.21 -3.78 16.39
CA LYS A 136 58.22 -4.84 16.65
C LYS A 136 57.33 -4.45 17.83
N GLN A 137 57.91 -4.01 18.95
CA GLN A 137 57.16 -3.58 20.13
C GLN A 137 56.20 -2.42 19.82
N THR A 138 56.56 -1.55 18.88
CA THR A 138 55.71 -0.43 18.45
C THR A 138 54.64 -0.84 17.43
N ILE A 139 54.96 -1.72 16.48
CA ILE A 139 54.05 -2.11 15.38
C ILE A 139 53.00 -3.12 15.85
N THR A 140 53.37 -4.09 16.69
CA THR A 140 52.44 -5.12 17.18
C THR A 140 51.16 -4.55 17.82
N PRO A 141 51.19 -3.58 18.76
CA PRO A 141 49.97 -3.03 19.33
C PRO A 141 49.13 -2.26 18.31
N VAL A 142 49.76 -1.59 17.32
CA VAL A 142 49.04 -0.89 16.25
C VAL A 142 48.29 -1.87 15.35
N VAL A 143 48.93 -2.98 14.98
CA VAL A 143 48.30 -4.05 14.19
C VAL A 143 47.15 -4.69 14.98
N ASN A 144 47.38 -5.02 16.25
CA ASN A 144 46.33 -5.59 17.11
C ASN A 144 45.15 -4.63 17.30
N LEU A 145 45.40 -3.33 17.46
CA LEU A 145 44.35 -2.32 17.53
C LEU A 145 43.55 -2.22 16.22
N LYS A 146 44.22 -2.29 15.06
CA LYS A 146 43.54 -2.30 13.75
C LYS A 146 42.67 -3.54 13.57
N LEU A 147 43.16 -4.71 13.97
CA LEU A 147 42.40 -5.96 13.94
C LEU A 147 41.18 -5.91 14.86
N ALA A 148 41.34 -5.37 16.08
CA ALA A 148 40.23 -5.19 17.01
C ALA A 148 39.16 -4.24 16.46
N LYS A 149 39.58 -3.10 15.88
CA LYS A 149 38.67 -2.15 15.22
C LYS A 149 37.94 -2.78 14.02
N SER A 150 38.63 -3.58 13.21
CA SER A 150 38.01 -4.29 12.09
C SER A 150 36.93 -5.27 12.59
N ALA A 151 37.21 -6.02 13.67
CA ALA A 151 36.23 -6.93 14.25
C ALA A 151 35.02 -6.20 14.83
N GLU A 152 35.20 -5.00 15.39
CA GLU A 152 34.11 -4.14 15.86
C GLU A 152 33.27 -3.60 14.69
N THR A 153 33.90 -3.17 13.59
CA THR A 153 33.17 -2.74 12.39
C THR A 153 32.35 -3.86 11.79
N ASP A 154 32.86 -5.10 11.77
CA ASP A 154 32.12 -6.25 11.26
C ASP A 154 30.88 -6.57 12.11
N LYS A 155 30.99 -6.42 13.45
CA LYS A 155 29.84 -6.55 14.36
C LYS A 155 28.78 -5.49 14.08
N LEU A 156 29.18 -4.23 13.90
CA LEU A 156 28.25 -3.13 13.59
C LEU A 156 27.57 -3.32 12.23
N ILE A 157 28.28 -3.82 11.23
CA ILE A 157 27.70 -4.18 9.92
C ILE A 157 26.64 -5.28 10.10
N ALA A 158 26.96 -6.34 10.84
CA ALA A 158 26.02 -7.43 11.11
C ALA A 158 24.77 -6.97 11.90
N GLU A 159 24.92 -6.04 12.85
CA GLU A 159 23.78 -5.44 13.54
C GLU A 159 22.93 -4.56 12.62
N ASN A 160 23.56 -3.78 11.74
CA ASN A 160 22.87 -2.97 10.75
C ASN A 160 22.03 -3.84 9.80
N ASP A 161 22.58 -4.97 9.34
CA ASP A 161 21.86 -5.90 8.48
C ASP A 161 20.68 -6.58 9.19
N LYS A 162 20.81 -6.90 10.48
CA LYS A 162 19.67 -7.36 11.30
C LYS A 162 18.58 -6.29 11.42
N LEU A 163 18.95 -5.02 11.63
CA LEU A 163 18.00 -3.92 11.69
C LEU A 163 17.28 -3.71 10.35
N LYS A 164 18.00 -3.78 9.23
CA LYS A 164 17.40 -3.73 7.89
C LYS A 164 16.39 -4.86 7.66
N ALA A 165 16.71 -6.09 8.06
CA ALA A 165 15.78 -7.22 7.97
C ALA A 165 14.52 -6.97 8.81
N LYS A 166 14.66 -6.41 10.02
CA LYS A 166 13.53 -6.05 10.88
C LYS A 166 12.66 -4.93 10.29
N ILE A 167 13.25 -3.94 9.63
CA ILE A 167 12.51 -2.88 8.93
C ILE A 167 11.64 -3.52 7.82
N LEU A 168 12.21 -4.40 7.00
CA LEU A 168 11.46 -5.08 5.94
C LEU A 168 10.31 -5.95 6.49
N GLU A 169 10.52 -6.62 7.62
CA GLU A 169 9.45 -7.39 8.30
C GLU A 169 8.31 -6.48 8.78
N LEU A 170 8.64 -5.31 9.35
CA LEU A 170 7.66 -4.34 9.80
C LEU A 170 6.89 -3.72 8.62
N ASP A 171 7.56 -3.44 7.51
CA ASP A 171 6.92 -2.94 6.29
C ASP A 171 5.91 -3.95 5.72
N LEU A 172 6.25 -5.25 5.72
CA LEU A 172 5.34 -6.31 5.31
C LEU A 172 4.11 -6.38 6.23
N LYS A 173 4.30 -6.30 7.55
CA LYS A 173 3.21 -6.26 8.53
C LYS A 173 2.31 -5.05 8.34
N LEU A 174 2.89 -3.89 8.05
CA LEU A 174 2.16 -2.65 7.80
C LEU A 174 1.33 -2.76 6.51
N MET A 175 1.90 -3.33 5.44
CA MET A 175 1.17 -3.60 4.19
C MET A 175 -0.02 -4.54 4.42
N GLN A 176 0.16 -5.60 5.20
CA GLN A 176 -0.93 -6.52 5.54
C GLN A 176 -2.04 -5.84 6.36
N GLN A 177 -1.67 -4.97 7.31
CA GLN A 177 -2.65 -4.18 8.05
C GLN A 177 -3.43 -3.23 7.15
N ARG A 178 -2.77 -2.55 6.20
CA ARG A 178 -3.45 -1.69 5.22
C ARG A 178 -4.47 -2.45 4.38
N ALA A 179 -4.09 -3.61 3.84
CA ALA A 179 -4.99 -4.47 3.09
C ALA A 179 -6.22 -4.90 3.92
N ASN A 180 -6.01 -5.23 5.20
CA ASN A 180 -7.11 -5.57 6.11
C ASN A 180 -8.04 -4.36 6.37
N THR A 181 -7.48 -3.17 6.54
CA THR A 181 -8.28 -1.95 6.73
C THR A 181 -9.09 -1.58 5.49
N GLU A 182 -8.52 -1.71 4.29
CA GLU A 182 -9.22 -1.47 3.03
C GLU A 182 -10.37 -2.49 2.83
N ALA A 183 -10.12 -3.76 3.14
CA ALA A 183 -11.17 -4.79 3.10
C ALA A 183 -12.32 -4.49 4.09
N ALA A 184 -12.00 -3.98 5.27
CA ALA A 184 -13.00 -3.57 6.27
C ALA A 184 -13.78 -2.32 5.81
N GLN A 185 -13.11 -1.33 5.20
CA GLN A 185 -13.76 -0.16 4.61
C GLN A 185 -14.70 -0.57 3.48
N LEU A 186 -14.28 -1.46 2.58
CA LEU A 186 -15.14 -1.94 1.50
C LEU A 186 -16.39 -2.66 2.03
N LYS A 187 -16.26 -3.46 3.09
CA LYS A 187 -17.42 -4.09 3.77
C LYS A 187 -18.35 -3.03 4.34
N THR A 188 -17.80 -2.02 5.01
CA THR A 188 -18.58 -0.92 5.62
C THR A 188 -19.33 -0.09 4.57
N THR A 189 -18.69 0.21 3.43
CA THR A 189 -19.33 0.90 2.31
C THR A 189 -20.46 0.06 1.70
N LYS A 190 -20.25 -1.26 1.55
CA LYS A 190 -21.30 -2.17 1.08
C LYS A 190 -22.50 -2.20 2.03
N THR A 191 -22.27 -2.28 3.34
CA THR A 191 -23.36 -2.25 4.33
C THR A 191 -24.06 -0.91 4.37
N ALA A 192 -23.33 0.21 4.25
CA ALA A 192 -23.92 1.54 4.18
C ALA A 192 -24.81 1.71 2.94
N ASN A 193 -24.38 1.20 1.78
CA ASN A 193 -25.20 1.23 0.57
C ASN A 193 -26.44 0.33 0.68
N GLN A 194 -26.35 -0.81 1.37
CA GLN A 194 -27.51 -1.66 1.66
C GLN A 194 -28.51 -0.96 2.59
N LEU A 195 -28.03 -0.26 3.62
CA LEU A 195 -28.89 0.53 4.52
C LEU A 195 -29.59 1.65 3.77
N LYS A 196 -28.90 2.39 2.91
CA LYS A 196 -29.52 3.42 2.06
C LYS A 196 -30.64 2.86 1.17
N LEU A 197 -30.46 1.65 0.62
CA LEU A 197 -31.49 0.99 -0.17
C LEU A 197 -32.71 0.62 0.68
N LEU A 198 -32.49 0.08 1.88
CA LEU A 198 -33.57 -0.24 2.82
C LEU A 198 -34.31 1.02 3.30
N ASP A 199 -33.60 2.12 3.54
CA ASP A 199 -34.21 3.41 3.89
C ASP A 199 -35.08 3.93 2.75
N GLN A 200 -34.63 3.80 1.50
CA GLN A 200 -35.42 4.14 0.32
C GLN A 200 -36.67 3.25 0.18
N GLU A 201 -36.55 1.93 0.42
CA GLU A 201 -37.69 1.00 0.44
C GLU A 201 -38.69 1.38 1.54
N ASN A 202 -38.23 1.73 2.74
CA ASN A 202 -39.08 2.20 3.83
C ASN A 202 -39.80 3.52 3.50
N GLN A 203 -39.12 4.48 2.85
CA GLN A 203 -39.76 5.71 2.38
C GLN A 203 -40.85 5.42 1.34
N ASN A 204 -40.60 4.49 0.42
CA ASN A 204 -41.59 4.07 -0.57
C ASN A 204 -42.81 3.41 0.08
N LEU A 205 -42.61 2.60 1.12
CA LEU A 205 -43.69 1.99 1.90
C LEU A 205 -44.52 3.04 2.65
N GLN A 206 -43.88 4.03 3.28
CA GLN A 206 -44.59 5.12 3.95
C GLN A 206 -45.45 5.93 2.97
N LYS A 207 -44.92 6.23 1.78
CA LYS A 207 -45.67 6.89 0.72
C LYS A 207 -46.89 6.06 0.29
N PHE A 208 -46.70 4.76 0.08
CA PHE A 208 -47.79 3.85 -0.24
C PHE A 208 -48.89 3.83 0.83
N GLU A 209 -48.51 3.80 2.12
CA GLU A 209 -49.49 3.87 3.21
C GLU A 209 -50.24 5.20 3.24
N ALA A 210 -49.57 6.31 2.95
CA ALA A 210 -50.20 7.63 2.85
C ALA A 210 -51.21 7.67 1.68
N ASP A 211 -50.82 7.20 0.50
CA ASP A 211 -51.68 7.13 -0.69
C ASP A 211 -52.91 6.24 -0.42
N LYS A 212 -52.72 5.10 0.26
CA LYS A 212 -53.81 4.21 0.68
C LYS A 212 -54.79 4.92 1.62
N LYS A 213 -54.30 5.68 2.60
CA LYS A 213 -55.14 6.47 3.51
C LYS A 213 -55.91 7.56 2.78
N GLN A 214 -55.26 8.26 1.85
CA GLN A 214 -55.88 9.29 1.03
C GLN A 214 -56.99 8.72 0.15
N LEU A 215 -56.77 7.58 -0.50
CA LEU A 215 -57.79 6.90 -1.32
C LEU A 215 -59.00 6.51 -0.47
N ALA A 216 -58.77 5.96 0.73
CA ALA A 216 -59.85 5.61 1.65
C ALA A 216 -60.68 6.84 2.08
N GLN A 217 -60.02 7.99 2.33
CA GLN A 217 -60.71 9.25 2.63
C GLN A 217 -61.58 9.72 1.46
N GLN A 218 -61.02 9.75 0.24
CA GLN A 218 -61.77 10.14 -0.97
C GLN A 218 -62.99 9.24 -1.22
N CYS A 219 -62.87 7.93 -0.99
CA CYS A 219 -63.99 7.01 -1.07
C CYS A 219 -65.07 7.32 -0.04
N ASN A 220 -64.69 7.60 1.22
CA ASN A 220 -65.63 7.97 2.27
C ASN A 220 -66.35 9.29 1.98
N GLU A 221 -65.64 10.29 1.46
CA GLU A 221 -66.24 11.58 1.06
C GLU A 221 -67.29 11.40 -0.04
N LYS A 222 -67.00 10.59 -1.07
CA LYS A 222 -67.97 10.27 -2.13
C LYS A 222 -69.20 9.54 -1.61
N ILE A 223 -69.03 8.63 -0.64
CA ILE A 223 -70.15 7.95 0.02
C ILE A 223 -71.02 8.96 0.77
N LEU A 224 -70.41 9.87 1.54
CA LEU A 224 -71.12 10.92 2.27
C LEU A 224 -71.87 11.87 1.33
N GLU A 225 -71.27 12.22 0.19
CA GLU A 225 -71.92 13.06 -0.83
C GLU A 225 -73.15 12.38 -1.43
N LYS A 226 -73.05 11.09 -1.80
CA LYS A 226 -74.20 10.31 -2.27
C LYS A 226 -75.28 10.12 -1.20
N ASP A 227 -74.91 9.91 0.06
CA ASP A 227 -75.87 9.82 1.16
C ASP A 227 -76.60 11.17 1.39
N LYS A 228 -75.91 12.31 1.20
CA LYS A 228 -76.52 13.64 1.28
C LYS A 228 -77.52 13.87 0.15
N THR A 229 -77.16 13.57 -1.09
CA THR A 229 -78.07 13.73 -2.25
C THR A 229 -79.29 12.83 -2.12
N PHE A 230 -79.10 11.60 -1.64
CA PHE A 230 -80.21 10.68 -1.35
C PHE A 230 -81.20 11.25 -0.32
N LYS A 231 -80.69 11.81 0.79
CA LYS A 231 -81.54 12.47 1.82
C LYS A 231 -82.27 13.70 1.27
N GLN A 232 -81.61 14.50 0.43
CA GLN A 232 -82.26 15.66 -0.20
C GLN A 232 -83.41 15.22 -1.10
N LEU A 233 -83.23 14.15 -1.88
CA LEU A 233 -84.31 13.58 -2.70
C LEU A 233 -85.46 13.10 -1.83
N GLN A 234 -85.19 12.35 -0.75
CA GLN A 234 -86.24 11.92 0.21
C GLN A 234 -87.06 13.11 0.74
N LEU A 235 -86.41 14.23 1.05
CA LEU A 235 -87.07 15.44 1.53
C LEU A 235 -87.97 16.08 0.46
N ILE A 236 -87.50 16.15 -0.78
CA ILE A 236 -88.28 16.70 -1.91
C ILE A 236 -89.53 15.86 -2.17
N PHE A 237 -89.42 14.53 -2.15
CA PHE A 237 -90.55 13.63 -2.31
C PHE A 237 -91.58 13.77 -1.17
N ALA A 238 -91.11 13.91 0.07
CA ALA A 238 -92.00 14.15 1.22
C ALA A 238 -92.78 15.46 1.08
N ASN A 239 -92.14 16.52 0.58
CA ASN A 239 -92.76 17.86 0.49
C ASN A 239 -93.70 18.05 -0.72
N THR A 240 -93.54 17.28 -1.81
CA THR A 240 -94.33 17.46 -3.03
C THR A 240 -95.71 16.80 -3.01
N GLY A 241 -96.07 16.08 -1.95
CA GLY A 241 -97.38 15.42 -1.84
C GLY A 241 -97.57 14.23 -2.79
N LEU A 242 -96.55 13.85 -3.56
CA LEU A 242 -96.47 12.62 -4.37
C LEU A 242 -96.30 11.36 -3.50
N CYS A 243 -96.85 11.38 -2.27
CA CYS A 243 -96.86 10.29 -1.31
C CYS A 243 -97.96 9.27 -1.64
N GLY A 244 -98.06 8.85 -2.91
CA GLY A 244 -98.42 7.46 -3.15
C GLY A 244 -97.41 6.59 -2.41
N GLU A 245 -97.80 5.40 -2.01
CA GLU A 245 -96.96 4.43 -1.28
C GLU A 245 -95.74 4.03 -2.13
N VAL A 246 -94.78 4.94 -2.29
CA VAL A 246 -93.54 4.71 -3.04
C VAL A 246 -92.71 3.80 -2.16
N ASP A 247 -92.63 2.53 -2.57
CA ASP A 247 -91.78 1.56 -1.89
C ASP A 247 -90.33 2.00 -2.06
N TRP A 248 -89.70 2.45 -0.97
CA TRP A 248 -88.30 2.89 -0.94
C TRP A 248 -87.33 1.72 -0.83
N ARG A 249 -87.82 0.49 -0.62
CA ARG A 249 -86.99 -0.72 -0.55
C ARG A 249 -86.04 -0.91 -1.75
N PRO A 250 -86.44 -0.65 -3.01
CA PRO A 250 -85.53 -0.75 -4.15
C PRO A 250 -84.37 0.24 -4.06
N ALA A 251 -84.63 1.49 -3.66
CA ALA A 251 -83.59 2.51 -3.54
C ALA A 251 -82.63 2.26 -2.36
N ALA A 252 -83.16 1.72 -1.25
CA ALA A 252 -82.33 1.27 -0.12
C ALA A 252 -81.47 0.07 -0.49
N ALA A 253 -82.01 -0.89 -1.25
CA ALA A 253 -81.26 -2.03 -1.77
C ALA A 253 -80.19 -1.60 -2.77
N GLU A 254 -80.49 -0.63 -3.65
CA GLU A 254 -79.52 -0.05 -4.58
C GLU A 254 -78.39 0.70 -3.86
N SER A 255 -78.70 1.44 -2.79
CA SER A 255 -77.68 2.07 -1.93
C SER A 255 -76.79 1.03 -1.24
N ALA A 256 -77.37 -0.05 -0.71
CA ALA A 256 -76.61 -1.15 -0.12
C ALA A 256 -75.71 -1.86 -1.15
N ASN A 257 -76.21 -2.07 -2.38
CA ASN A 257 -75.45 -2.68 -3.47
C ASN A 257 -74.30 -1.76 -3.93
N ASN A 258 -74.55 -0.45 -4.06
CA ASN A 258 -73.52 0.55 -4.32
C ASN A 258 -72.42 0.58 -3.24
N ARG A 259 -72.77 0.36 -1.97
CA ARG A 259 -71.77 0.24 -0.88
C ARG A 259 -70.93 -1.03 -1.03
N GLN A 260 -71.52 -2.15 -1.43
CA GLN A 260 -70.77 -3.39 -1.72
C GLN A 260 -69.88 -3.24 -2.96
N GLU A 261 -70.37 -2.63 -4.03
CA GLU A 261 -69.61 -2.40 -5.25
C GLU A 261 -68.43 -1.45 -5.00
N ASN A 262 -68.62 -0.37 -4.23
CA ASN A 262 -67.53 0.50 -3.80
C ASN A 262 -66.49 -0.24 -2.95
N LYS A 263 -66.91 -1.11 -2.02
CA LYS A 263 -65.96 -1.96 -1.27
C LYS A 263 -65.14 -2.86 -2.19
N LYS A 264 -65.77 -3.41 -3.24
CA LYS A 264 -65.11 -4.25 -4.24
C LYS A 264 -64.11 -3.44 -5.07
N ILE A 265 -64.50 -2.26 -5.55
CA ILE A 265 -63.60 -1.34 -6.28
C ILE A 265 -62.39 -0.99 -5.42
N ILE A 266 -62.58 -0.64 -4.14
CA ILE A 266 -61.47 -0.35 -3.22
C ILE A 266 -60.58 -1.57 -3.05
N SER A 267 -61.16 -2.77 -2.87
CA SER A 267 -60.39 -4.01 -2.74
C SER A 267 -59.56 -4.30 -4.00
N ASP A 268 -60.16 -4.16 -5.18
CA ASP A 268 -59.50 -4.39 -6.47
C ASP A 268 -58.39 -3.37 -6.73
N GLU A 269 -58.61 -2.10 -6.38
CA GLU A 269 -57.59 -1.05 -6.54
C GLU A 269 -56.45 -1.20 -5.54
N VAL A 270 -56.74 -1.58 -4.29
CA VAL A 270 -55.72 -1.95 -3.29
C VAL A 270 -54.95 -3.19 -3.77
N GLN A 271 -55.61 -4.16 -4.39
CA GLN A 271 -54.95 -5.35 -4.93
C GLN A 271 -54.07 -5.02 -6.14
N LYS A 272 -54.51 -4.14 -7.05
CA LYS A 272 -53.69 -3.62 -8.15
C LYS A 272 -52.47 -2.88 -7.63
N LEU A 273 -52.66 -1.97 -6.68
CA LEU A 273 -51.57 -1.26 -6.02
C LEU A 273 -50.62 -2.25 -5.35
N THR A 274 -51.12 -3.22 -4.60
CA THR A 274 -50.29 -4.27 -3.98
C THR A 274 -49.52 -5.09 -5.04
N SER A 275 -50.13 -5.40 -6.18
CA SER A 275 -49.48 -6.14 -7.26
C SER A 275 -48.38 -5.33 -7.94
N ASN A 276 -48.59 -4.03 -8.17
CA ASN A 276 -47.57 -3.14 -8.74
C ASN A 276 -46.35 -3.01 -7.83
N TYR A 277 -46.54 -3.00 -6.51
CA TYR A 277 -45.44 -2.95 -5.54
C TYR A 277 -44.79 -4.33 -5.29
N ALA A 278 -45.55 -5.44 -5.31
CA ALA A 278 -45.03 -6.78 -5.09
C ALA A 278 -44.22 -7.34 -6.28
N VAL A 279 -44.55 -6.94 -7.51
CA VAL A 279 -43.88 -7.42 -8.74
C VAL A 279 -42.44 -6.87 -8.86
N GLY A 280 -42.15 -5.70 -8.28
CA GLY A 280 -40.81 -5.12 -8.28
C GLY A 280 -39.80 -5.93 -7.46
N ASP A 281 -40.20 -6.47 -6.32
CA ASP A 281 -39.27 -6.95 -5.30
C ASP A 281 -39.00 -8.46 -5.38
N PHE A 282 -40.04 -9.28 -5.65
CA PHE A 282 -39.91 -10.74 -5.65
C PHE A 282 -39.31 -11.30 -6.95
N ALA A 283 -39.65 -10.72 -8.10
CA ALA A 283 -39.14 -11.16 -9.39
C ALA A 283 -37.64 -10.83 -9.57
N VAL A 284 -37.19 -9.69 -9.02
CA VAL A 284 -35.78 -9.27 -9.06
C VAL A 284 -34.92 -10.11 -8.11
N LYS A 285 -35.42 -10.44 -6.90
CA LYS A 285 -34.70 -11.31 -5.94
C LYS A 285 -34.51 -12.74 -6.49
N LYS A 286 -35.50 -13.33 -7.16
CA LYS A 286 -35.34 -14.66 -7.82
C LYS A 286 -34.30 -14.64 -8.94
N ARG A 287 -34.26 -13.60 -9.78
CA ARG A 287 -33.28 -13.50 -10.88
C ARG A 287 -31.85 -13.25 -10.39
N LYS A 288 -31.64 -12.44 -9.34
CA LYS A 288 -30.29 -12.22 -8.76
C LYS A 288 -29.74 -13.47 -8.06
N SER A 289 -30.58 -14.23 -7.36
CA SER A 289 -30.20 -15.51 -6.74
C SER A 289 -29.70 -16.54 -7.77
N ALA A 290 -30.39 -16.66 -8.91
CA ALA A 290 -30.02 -17.59 -9.98
C ALA A 290 -28.67 -17.24 -10.62
N LYS A 291 -28.42 -15.95 -10.91
CA LYS A 291 -27.13 -15.49 -11.47
C LYS A 291 -25.97 -15.66 -10.49
N ASN A 292 -26.18 -15.42 -9.20
CA ASN A 292 -25.13 -15.67 -8.20
C ASN A 292 -24.77 -17.16 -8.10
N ARG A 293 -25.76 -18.07 -8.16
CA ARG A 293 -25.49 -19.52 -8.18
C ARG A 293 -24.68 -19.96 -9.40
N GLN A 294 -25.01 -19.45 -10.59
CA GLN A 294 -24.24 -19.74 -11.80
C GLN A 294 -22.80 -19.21 -11.70
N SER A 295 -22.60 -17.99 -11.20
CA SER A 295 -21.24 -17.43 -11.03
C SER A 295 -20.38 -18.22 -10.01
N LEU A 296 -21.02 -18.75 -8.96
CA LEU A 296 -20.35 -19.59 -7.97
C LEU A 296 -20.00 -20.96 -8.53
N GLN A 297 -20.87 -21.56 -9.37
CA GLN A 297 -20.55 -22.80 -10.07
C GLN A 297 -19.35 -22.64 -11.00
N VAL A 298 -19.31 -21.57 -11.80
CA VAL A 298 -18.19 -21.29 -12.71
C VAL A 298 -16.87 -21.10 -11.94
N ARG A 299 -16.90 -20.36 -10.82
CA ARG A 299 -15.70 -20.20 -9.97
C ARG A 299 -15.26 -21.52 -9.32
N LEU A 300 -16.20 -22.35 -8.88
CA LEU A 300 -15.89 -23.67 -8.33
C LEU A 300 -15.29 -24.61 -9.37
N GLU A 301 -15.77 -24.57 -10.61
CA GLU A 301 -15.19 -25.33 -11.73
C GLU A 301 -13.78 -24.85 -12.10
N GLN A 302 -13.55 -23.53 -12.14
CA GLN A 302 -12.21 -22.97 -12.35
C GLN A 302 -11.24 -23.39 -11.25
N VAL A 303 -11.65 -23.33 -9.97
CA VAL A 303 -10.83 -23.83 -8.86
C VAL A 303 -10.58 -25.32 -9.02
N ARG A 304 -11.59 -26.12 -9.37
CA ARG A 304 -11.43 -27.58 -9.56
C ARG A 304 -10.44 -27.92 -10.67
N SER A 305 -10.39 -27.14 -11.75
CA SER A 305 -9.43 -27.32 -12.86
C SER A 305 -7.98 -26.96 -12.51
N LEU A 306 -7.74 -26.22 -11.43
CA LEU A 306 -6.39 -25.86 -10.97
C LEU A 306 -5.79 -26.93 -10.05
N PHE A 307 -6.59 -27.88 -9.56
CA PHE A 307 -6.19 -28.87 -8.54
C PHE A 307 -6.39 -30.34 -8.96
N GLY A 308 -6.73 -30.61 -10.23
CA GLY A 308 -6.86 -31.96 -10.79
C GLY A 308 -6.11 -32.07 -12.10
#